data_AF-A0A971QHM5-F1
#
_entry.id   AF-A0A971QHM5-F1
#
_cell.length_a   1.000
_cell.length_b   1.000
_cell.length_c   1.000
_cell.angle_alpha   90.00
_cell.angle_beta   90.00
_cell.angle_gamma   90.00
#
_symmetry.space_group_name_H-M   'P 1'
#
loop_
_entity.id
_entity.type
_entity.pdbx_description
1 polymer ?
#
loop_
_entity_poly.entity_id
_entity_poly.type
_entity_poly.pdbx_seq_one_letter_code
_entity_poly.pdbx_strand_id
1 'polypeptide(L)'
;MLGVKLQTTVGLFVVALAATVSGQMIILDDASPEFQILSGTWATSAAAPGYYGDHYLFRSTTSTGGALGEVEWRPNLPADGIYEVSVNYVAGTNRADNSPFTVQHRDGSTVVPVNQQINGRSWVSLGTYSFQAGTAGCVRLSNNANPSYVIADAVRFRDPSQVPSIAPDDGRVQIEGTLFSKSGPDATILQRFSDAMLGAPGGTFSADIARTASGIAVRFRTDSNRLTAVFTAVPGYQVPGLFSIYQNGVWSASPGTSEIDLISDHPGQVVSYRILCPPYESLSFLGLYLEPNATLYPVPSDHRPRYAAFGDSITHGGSSVPRTDQTYPWLLAEAKGWQVFNFGVGGSKVTPSFGAMLDHEPLDVATVLWGQNHVSSGNVSLFASDYAQFLTNLRQAHPTLAIYCITLTVGSSETAAREEFRQAVRDLVAARQAAGDRHIHVIEGLAISTPADLRDSVHFSPTGAANVASRLAAIIQSPGGSVAFMDFDRDGDIDGQDMELFLPCRSGPDQTPSSSCPDKDLDGDSDVDQSDFGMIQGCLSGSGQPLDRTCVN
;
A
#
# COMPACT_ATOMS: atom_id res chain seq x y z
N MET A 1 50.69 -48.33 -51.85
CA MET A 1 50.10 -49.09 -50.73
C MET A 1 50.06 -48.17 -49.51
N LEU A 2 49.04 -48.34 -48.67
CA LEU A 2 48.60 -47.50 -47.54
C LEU A 2 47.79 -46.24 -47.90
N GLY A 3 46.49 -46.46 -48.16
CA GLY A 3 45.46 -45.46 -47.92
C GLY A 3 45.03 -45.51 -46.45
N VAL A 4 45.20 -44.40 -45.75
CA VAL A 4 44.75 -44.22 -44.37
C VAL A 4 43.26 -43.88 -44.39
N LYS A 5 42.43 -44.75 -43.80
CA LYS A 5 41.03 -44.45 -43.49
C LYS A 5 40.97 -43.73 -42.14
N LEU A 6 40.67 -42.43 -42.12
CA LEU A 6 40.10 -41.78 -40.94
C LEU A 6 38.58 -41.96 -41.00
N GLN A 7 38.02 -42.68 -40.03
CA GLN A 7 36.58 -42.65 -39.74
C GLN A 7 36.31 -41.42 -38.87
N THR A 8 35.60 -40.44 -39.41
CA THR A 8 35.07 -39.32 -38.63
C THR A 8 33.70 -39.73 -38.11
N THR A 9 33.62 -40.10 -36.83
CA THR A 9 32.34 -40.26 -36.13
C THR A 9 31.83 -38.86 -35.77
N VAL A 10 30.75 -38.41 -36.43
CA VAL A 10 30.03 -37.20 -36.03
C VAL A 10 29.20 -37.54 -34.80
N GLY A 11 29.72 -37.20 -33.62
CA GLY A 11 28.95 -37.22 -32.38
C GLY A 11 27.97 -36.05 -32.40
N LEU A 12 26.69 -36.36 -32.58
CA LEU A 12 25.60 -35.41 -32.42
C LEU A 12 25.53 -35.04 -30.93
N PHE A 13 26.16 -33.94 -30.53
CA PHE A 13 25.93 -33.32 -29.23
C PHE A 13 24.53 -32.73 -29.24
N VAL A 14 23.55 -33.52 -28.82
CA VAL A 14 22.27 -32.97 -28.34
C VAL A 14 22.60 -32.35 -26.99
N VAL A 15 22.90 -31.05 -26.98
CA VAL A 15 22.75 -30.26 -25.77
C VAL A 15 21.26 -30.25 -25.48
N ALA A 16 20.82 -31.16 -24.60
CA ALA A 16 19.52 -31.00 -23.98
C ALA A 16 19.59 -29.68 -23.22
N LEU A 17 18.97 -28.62 -23.77
CA LEU A 17 18.53 -27.51 -22.95
C LEU A 17 17.63 -28.15 -21.89
N ALA A 18 18.14 -28.27 -20.67
CA ALA A 18 17.27 -28.46 -19.53
C ALA A 18 16.36 -27.23 -19.53
N ALA A 19 15.10 -27.41 -19.91
CA ALA A 19 14.07 -26.44 -19.62
C ALA A 19 14.05 -26.34 -18.09
N THR A 20 14.67 -25.30 -17.55
CA THR A 20 14.45 -24.87 -16.17
C THR A 20 12.97 -24.53 -16.08
N VAL A 21 12.19 -25.47 -15.54
CA VAL A 21 10.81 -25.21 -15.15
C VAL A 21 10.89 -24.22 -13.99
N SER A 22 10.69 -22.95 -14.33
CA SER A 22 10.63 -21.85 -13.38
C SER A 22 9.27 -21.84 -12.70
N GLY A 23 9.29 -21.53 -11.41
CA GLY A 23 8.16 -21.06 -10.62
C GLY A 23 7.29 -22.18 -10.11
N GLN A 24 7.39 -22.51 -8.83
CA GLN A 24 6.31 -23.28 -8.22
C GLN A 24 6.10 -22.98 -6.74
N MET A 25 5.10 -22.12 -6.54
CA MET A 25 4.32 -22.04 -5.33
C MET A 25 2.98 -22.72 -5.61
N ILE A 26 2.67 -23.78 -4.87
CA ILE A 26 1.35 -24.44 -4.90
C ILE A 26 0.64 -24.07 -3.61
N ILE A 27 -0.57 -23.53 -3.72
CA ILE A 27 -1.44 -23.22 -2.59
C ILE A 27 -2.74 -24.00 -2.76
N LEU A 28 -3.13 -24.69 -1.70
CA LEU A 28 -4.34 -25.49 -1.62
C LEU A 28 -5.20 -24.92 -0.49
N ASP A 29 -6.33 -24.35 -0.86
CA ASP A 29 -7.37 -23.82 0.02
C ASP A 29 -8.36 -24.92 0.46
N ASP A 30 -9.19 -24.70 1.49
CA ASP A 30 -10.22 -25.65 1.89
C ASP A 30 -11.38 -25.81 0.89
N ALA A 31 -11.48 -24.93 -0.10
CA ALA A 31 -12.35 -25.11 -1.27
C ALA A 31 -11.64 -25.74 -2.50
N SER A 32 -10.35 -26.05 -2.42
CA SER A 32 -9.60 -26.60 -3.56
C SER A 32 -9.98 -28.06 -3.87
N PRO A 33 -9.96 -28.50 -5.13
CA PRO A 33 -10.20 -29.90 -5.50
C PRO A 33 -9.27 -30.92 -4.81
N GLU A 34 -8.07 -30.48 -4.44
CA GLU A 34 -7.03 -31.24 -3.74
C GLU A 34 -7.24 -31.32 -2.22
N PHE A 35 -8.27 -30.65 -1.69
CA PHE A 35 -8.65 -30.70 -0.28
C PHE A 35 -9.72 -31.77 -0.02
N GLN A 36 -9.58 -32.51 1.09
CA GLN A 36 -10.54 -33.54 1.50
C GLN A 36 -10.77 -33.56 3.01
N ILE A 37 -12.04 -33.71 3.41
CA ILE A 37 -12.39 -34.10 4.78
C ILE A 37 -12.29 -35.62 4.89
N LEU A 38 -11.24 -36.11 5.56
CA LEU A 38 -11.00 -37.55 5.73
C LEU A 38 -11.95 -38.16 6.78
N SER A 39 -12.26 -37.40 7.84
CA SER A 39 -13.18 -37.85 8.89
C SER A 39 -13.77 -36.70 9.71
N GLY A 40 -14.91 -36.98 10.36
CA GLY A 40 -15.62 -35.99 11.17
C GLY A 40 -16.41 -34.97 10.33
N THR A 41 -17.04 -34.03 11.03
CA THR A 41 -17.84 -32.95 10.42
C THR A 41 -17.20 -31.62 10.72
N TRP A 42 -16.70 -30.93 9.69
CA TRP A 42 -16.10 -29.62 9.83
C TRP A 42 -17.13 -28.56 9.41
N ALA A 43 -17.29 -27.53 10.22
CA ALA A 43 -18.25 -26.45 9.96
C ALA A 43 -17.55 -25.28 9.26
N THR A 44 -18.25 -24.63 8.34
CA THR A 44 -17.73 -23.48 7.58
C THR A 44 -17.98 -22.16 8.32
N SER A 45 -17.06 -21.20 8.23
CA SER A 45 -17.25 -19.83 8.72
C SER A 45 -16.43 -18.82 7.93
N ALA A 46 -16.92 -17.59 7.87
CA ALA A 46 -16.21 -16.43 7.33
C ALA A 46 -16.23 -15.25 8.32
N ALA A 47 -16.57 -15.51 9.59
CA ALA A 47 -16.91 -14.47 10.57
C ALA A 47 -15.69 -13.67 11.07
N ALA A 48 -14.54 -14.34 11.20
CA ALA A 48 -13.29 -13.71 11.60
C ALA A 48 -12.38 -13.54 10.37
N PRO A 49 -11.94 -12.32 10.03
CA PRO A 49 -11.15 -12.08 8.83
C PRO A 49 -9.73 -12.61 8.99
N GLY A 50 -9.16 -13.08 7.88
CA GLY A 50 -7.80 -13.63 7.85
C GLY A 50 -7.66 -15.00 7.21
N TYR A 51 -8.73 -15.54 6.65
CA TYR A 51 -8.72 -16.79 5.91
C TYR A 51 -8.21 -16.59 4.48
N TYR A 52 -7.75 -17.67 3.85
CA TYR A 52 -7.53 -17.71 2.42
C TYR A 52 -8.86 -18.04 1.70
N GLY A 53 -9.04 -17.57 0.46
CA GLY A 53 -10.29 -17.79 -0.26
C GLY A 53 -11.52 -17.11 0.38
N ASP A 54 -12.66 -17.81 0.34
CA ASP A 54 -13.98 -17.26 0.71
C ASP A 54 -14.40 -17.56 2.16
N HIS A 55 -13.83 -18.59 2.78
CA HIS A 55 -14.18 -19.06 4.11
C HIS A 55 -13.09 -19.94 4.70
N TYR A 56 -13.27 -20.41 5.94
CA TYR A 56 -12.46 -21.46 6.54
C TYR A 56 -13.36 -22.54 7.17
N LEU A 57 -12.78 -23.71 7.42
CA LEU A 57 -13.39 -24.78 8.19
C LEU A 57 -12.92 -24.79 9.64
N PHE A 58 -13.81 -25.14 10.57
CA PHE A 58 -13.47 -25.28 11.98
C PHE A 58 -14.10 -26.52 12.61
N ARG A 59 -13.45 -27.02 13.66
CA ARG A 59 -13.94 -28.14 14.47
C ARG A 59 -13.57 -27.97 15.94
N SER A 60 -14.50 -28.33 16.83
CA SER A 60 -14.22 -28.41 18.27
C SER A 60 -13.14 -29.45 18.54
N THR A 61 -12.19 -29.11 19.40
CA THR A 61 -11.09 -29.98 19.82
C THR A 61 -11.58 -31.20 20.60
N THR A 62 -10.80 -32.28 20.58
CA THR A 62 -11.07 -33.45 21.41
C THR A 62 -11.03 -33.14 22.91
N SER A 63 -10.23 -32.15 23.35
CA SER A 63 -10.18 -31.70 24.75
C SER A 63 -11.47 -31.07 25.26
N THR A 64 -12.35 -30.60 24.37
CA THR A 64 -13.68 -30.05 24.71
C THR A 64 -14.82 -31.02 24.42
N GLY A 65 -14.49 -32.30 24.18
CA GLY A 65 -15.47 -33.34 23.85
C GLY A 65 -15.87 -33.39 22.38
N GLY A 66 -15.17 -32.69 21.49
CA GLY A 66 -15.33 -32.85 20.05
C GLY A 66 -14.91 -34.25 19.60
N ALA A 67 -15.72 -34.91 18.77
CA ALA A 67 -15.32 -36.19 18.18
C ALA A 67 -14.07 -36.01 17.29
N LEU A 68 -13.22 -37.02 17.18
CA LEU A 68 -12.05 -36.97 16.30
C LEU A 68 -12.46 -36.66 14.85
N GLY A 69 -11.66 -35.87 14.15
CA GLY A 69 -11.85 -35.54 12.74
C GLY A 69 -10.53 -35.06 12.13
N GLU A 70 -10.38 -35.32 10.83
CA GLU A 70 -9.17 -35.04 10.08
C GLU A 70 -9.49 -34.51 8.69
N VAL A 71 -8.61 -33.64 8.19
CA VAL A 71 -8.64 -33.09 6.82
C VAL A 71 -7.27 -33.24 6.17
N GLU A 72 -7.22 -33.23 4.84
CA GLU A 72 -6.00 -33.40 4.04
C GLU A 72 -5.95 -32.42 2.87
N TRP A 73 -4.78 -31.83 2.62
CA TRP A 73 -4.41 -31.14 1.39
C TRP A 73 -3.36 -31.97 0.64
N ARG A 74 -3.64 -32.38 -0.60
CA ARG A 74 -2.77 -33.26 -1.39
C ARG A 74 -2.33 -32.59 -2.72
N PRO A 75 -1.14 -31.97 -2.79
CA PRO A 75 -0.69 -31.28 -4.00
C PRO A 75 -0.35 -32.26 -5.13
N ASN A 76 -0.37 -31.76 -6.36
CA ASN A 76 0.33 -32.38 -7.48
C ASN A 76 1.61 -31.57 -7.77
N LEU A 77 2.73 -31.99 -7.15
CA LEU A 77 4.02 -31.29 -7.29
C LEU A 77 4.63 -31.58 -8.67
N PRO A 78 5.27 -30.63 -9.35
CA PRO A 78 5.72 -30.74 -10.73
C PRO A 78 7.07 -31.45 -10.84
N ALA A 79 7.84 -31.44 -9.77
CA ALA A 79 9.24 -31.78 -9.75
C ALA A 79 9.65 -32.26 -8.36
N ASP A 80 10.59 -33.20 -8.36
CA ASP A 80 11.34 -33.57 -7.16
C ASP A 80 12.09 -32.34 -6.64
N GLY A 81 12.10 -32.13 -5.33
CA GLY A 81 12.74 -30.95 -4.79
C GLY A 81 12.60 -30.79 -3.28
N ILE A 82 13.18 -29.70 -2.80
CA ILE A 82 12.99 -29.23 -1.43
C ILE A 82 11.86 -28.20 -1.47
N TYR A 83 10.83 -28.40 -0.65
CA TYR A 83 9.73 -27.44 -0.52
C TYR A 83 9.60 -27.02 0.94
N GLU A 84 9.52 -25.71 1.17
CA GLU A 84 8.95 -25.16 2.38
C GLU A 84 7.44 -25.42 2.37
N VAL A 85 6.95 -26.04 3.44
CA VAL A 85 5.52 -26.25 3.67
C VAL A 85 5.08 -25.23 4.71
N SER A 86 4.04 -24.47 4.41
CA SER A 86 3.48 -23.48 5.32
C SER A 86 1.96 -23.59 5.39
N VAL A 87 1.38 -23.10 6.48
CA VAL A 87 -0.09 -23.08 6.68
C VAL A 87 -0.57 -21.66 6.92
N ASN A 88 -1.78 -21.35 6.49
CA ASN A 88 -2.52 -20.16 6.87
C ASN A 88 -3.79 -20.57 7.61
N TYR A 89 -4.19 -19.75 8.57
CA TYR A 89 -5.37 -19.97 9.38
C TYR A 89 -5.82 -18.67 10.05
N VAL A 90 -7.09 -18.65 10.47
CA VAL A 90 -7.66 -17.56 11.25
C VAL A 90 -7.32 -17.70 12.73
N ALA A 91 -6.40 -16.85 13.21
CA ALA A 91 -6.02 -16.82 14.61
C ALA A 91 -7.12 -16.30 15.54
N GLY A 92 -7.13 -16.78 16.78
CA GLY A 92 -8.05 -16.33 17.81
C GLY A 92 -7.75 -16.94 19.18
N THR A 93 -8.13 -16.25 20.25
CA THR A 93 -7.83 -16.67 21.63
C THR A 93 -8.49 -17.99 22.04
N ASN A 94 -9.53 -18.42 21.31
CA ASN A 94 -10.22 -19.70 21.50
C ASN A 94 -9.75 -20.79 20.52
N ARG A 95 -8.65 -20.57 19.79
CA ARG A 95 -8.07 -21.59 18.90
C ARG A 95 -7.09 -22.48 19.66
N ALA A 96 -6.83 -23.64 19.10
CA ALA A 96 -5.90 -24.59 19.64
C ALA A 96 -4.46 -24.06 19.57
N ASP A 97 -3.73 -24.12 20.67
CA ASP A 97 -2.32 -23.68 20.72
C ASP A 97 -1.33 -24.79 20.31
N ASN A 98 -1.85 -25.98 20.00
CA ASN A 98 -1.07 -27.16 19.63
C ASN A 98 -1.71 -27.98 18.51
N SER A 99 -2.35 -27.33 17.53
CA SER A 99 -3.00 -27.98 16.38
C SER A 99 -2.01 -28.88 15.62
N PRO A 100 -2.22 -30.21 15.58
CA PRO A 100 -1.26 -31.13 14.97
C PRO A 100 -1.41 -31.17 13.45
N PHE A 101 -0.45 -30.56 12.75
CA PHE A 101 -0.28 -30.76 11.31
C PHE A 101 0.70 -31.89 11.05
N THR A 102 0.38 -32.81 10.15
CA THR A 102 1.27 -33.90 9.73
C THR A 102 1.67 -33.68 8.28
N VAL A 103 2.95 -33.45 8.03
CA VAL A 103 3.53 -33.33 6.68
C VAL A 103 4.02 -34.71 6.26
N GLN A 104 3.41 -35.28 5.23
CA GLN A 104 3.90 -36.47 4.54
C GLN A 104 4.88 -36.04 3.45
N HIS A 105 6.15 -36.34 3.63
CA HIS A 105 7.23 -36.00 2.70
C HIS A 105 8.00 -37.27 2.28
N ARG A 106 9.01 -37.12 1.41
CA ARG A 106 9.78 -38.24 0.85
C ARG A 106 10.43 -39.12 1.92
N ASP A 107 10.95 -38.48 2.97
CA ASP A 107 11.70 -39.16 4.04
C ASP A 107 10.82 -39.73 5.17
N GLY A 108 9.48 -39.58 5.08
CA GLY A 108 8.54 -40.05 6.10
C GLY A 108 7.45 -39.03 6.41
N SER A 109 6.98 -39.03 7.66
CA SER A 109 5.95 -38.11 8.12
C SER A 109 6.46 -37.33 9.33
N THR A 110 6.27 -36.01 9.34
CA THR A 110 6.61 -35.15 10.47
C THR A 110 5.37 -34.49 11.03
N VAL A 111 5.15 -34.59 12.35
CA VAL A 111 4.06 -33.90 13.05
C VAL A 111 4.58 -32.60 13.65
N VAL A 112 3.92 -31.50 13.33
CA VAL A 112 4.25 -30.14 13.75
C VAL A 112 3.06 -29.57 14.51
N PRO A 113 3.17 -29.34 15.84
CA PRO A 113 2.14 -28.65 16.60
C PRO A 113 2.19 -27.14 16.27
N VAL A 114 1.05 -26.58 15.89
CA VAL A 114 0.92 -25.16 15.53
C VAL A 114 0.02 -24.44 16.52
N ASN A 115 0.51 -23.31 17.04
CA ASN A 115 -0.28 -22.43 17.88
C ASN A 115 -1.17 -21.51 17.04
N GLN A 116 -2.44 -21.89 16.89
CA GLN A 116 -3.42 -21.12 16.12
C GLN A 116 -3.99 -19.90 16.86
N GLN A 117 -3.49 -19.55 18.05
CA GLN A 117 -3.86 -18.31 18.73
C GLN A 117 -3.08 -17.10 18.21
N ILE A 118 -1.96 -17.34 17.53
CA ILE A 118 -1.01 -16.32 17.05
C ILE A 118 -0.67 -16.56 15.58
N ASN A 119 -0.03 -15.58 14.94
CA ASN A 119 0.49 -15.64 13.57
C ASN A 119 -0.54 -16.02 12.49
N GLY A 120 -1.84 -15.92 12.80
CA GLY A 120 -2.87 -16.02 11.78
C GLY A 120 -2.72 -14.89 10.77
N ARG A 121 -3.30 -15.07 9.57
CA ARG A 121 -3.06 -14.19 8.43
C ARG A 121 -1.61 -14.15 7.98
N SER A 122 -0.81 -15.17 8.26
CA SER A 122 0.56 -15.26 7.77
C SER A 122 0.86 -16.72 7.51
N TRP A 123 1.72 -16.98 6.54
CA TRP A 123 2.18 -18.33 6.27
C TRP A 123 3.11 -18.78 7.40
N VAL A 124 2.62 -19.68 8.24
CA VAL A 124 3.38 -20.30 9.32
C VAL A 124 4.08 -21.53 8.77
N SER A 125 5.41 -21.49 8.73
CA SER A 125 6.22 -22.61 8.25
C SER A 125 6.03 -23.84 9.15
N LEU A 126 5.65 -24.97 8.55
CA LEU A 126 5.72 -26.28 9.19
C LEU A 126 7.15 -26.85 9.11
N GLY A 127 7.94 -26.38 8.14
CA GLY A 127 9.30 -26.81 7.91
C GLY A 127 9.61 -26.92 6.43
N THR A 128 10.82 -27.38 6.13
CA THR A 128 11.31 -27.58 4.77
C THR A 128 11.65 -29.05 4.58
N TYR A 129 11.09 -29.68 3.56
CA TYR A 129 11.16 -31.13 3.38
C TYR A 129 11.44 -31.50 1.92
N SER A 130 12.02 -32.68 1.70
CA SER A 130 12.17 -33.24 0.35
C SER A 130 10.86 -33.89 -0.10
N PHE A 131 10.42 -33.58 -1.32
CA PHE A 131 9.26 -34.18 -1.97
C PHE A 131 9.65 -34.80 -3.32
N GLN A 132 8.85 -35.78 -3.74
CA GLN A 132 8.83 -36.26 -5.12
C GLN A 132 7.77 -35.49 -5.92
N ALA A 133 7.96 -35.38 -7.22
CA ALA A 133 6.92 -34.95 -8.14
C ALA A 133 5.68 -35.86 -8.03
N GLY A 134 4.51 -35.32 -8.33
CA GLY A 134 3.22 -35.98 -8.24
C GLY A 134 2.51 -35.75 -6.90
N THR A 135 1.67 -36.72 -6.53
CA THR A 135 0.69 -36.62 -5.42
C THR A 135 1.06 -37.44 -4.18
N ALA A 136 2.33 -37.87 -4.09
CA ALA A 136 2.83 -38.69 -2.99
C ALA A 136 2.87 -37.94 -1.66
N GLY A 137 3.17 -36.64 -1.70
CA GLY A 137 3.16 -35.76 -0.52
C GLY A 137 1.77 -35.25 -0.17
N CYS A 138 1.52 -34.98 1.12
CA CYS A 138 0.31 -34.30 1.59
C CYS A 138 0.53 -33.65 2.96
N VAL A 139 -0.40 -32.78 3.36
CA VAL A 139 -0.49 -32.24 4.72
C VAL A 139 -1.84 -32.65 5.31
N ARG A 140 -1.84 -33.16 6.53
CA ARG A 140 -3.05 -33.50 7.29
C ARG A 140 -3.17 -32.65 8.54
N LEU A 141 -4.40 -32.33 8.93
CA LEU A 141 -4.70 -31.66 10.19
C LEU A 141 -5.72 -32.47 10.99
N SER A 142 -5.44 -32.68 12.27
CA SER A 142 -6.34 -33.35 13.21
C SER A 142 -6.85 -32.39 14.27
N ASN A 143 -8.10 -32.55 14.72
CA ASN A 143 -8.65 -31.78 15.84
C ASN A 143 -8.23 -32.33 17.23
N ASN A 144 -7.28 -33.29 17.28
CA ASN A 144 -6.73 -33.82 18.52
C ASN A 144 -5.77 -32.83 19.19
N ALA A 145 -6.31 -31.73 19.68
CA ALA A 145 -5.60 -30.57 20.19
C ALA A 145 -6.34 -29.97 21.39
N ASN A 146 -5.87 -28.83 21.90
CA ASN A 146 -6.51 -28.00 22.94
C ASN A 146 -6.15 -26.52 22.70
N PRO A 147 -6.89 -25.51 23.23
CA PRO A 147 -8.06 -25.61 24.10
C PRO A 147 -9.40 -25.90 23.42
N SER A 148 -9.85 -25.16 22.39
CA SER A 148 -11.28 -25.18 22.00
C SER A 148 -11.55 -25.49 20.52
N TYR A 149 -10.92 -24.81 19.57
CA TYR A 149 -11.18 -25.03 18.13
C TYR A 149 -9.90 -25.19 17.31
N VAL A 150 -9.92 -26.08 16.33
CA VAL A 150 -8.91 -26.16 15.27
C VAL A 150 -9.51 -25.59 13.98
N ILE A 151 -8.71 -24.82 13.25
CA ILE A 151 -9.07 -24.16 11.99
C ILE A 151 -8.30 -24.82 10.83
N ALA A 152 -9.04 -25.22 9.79
CA ALA A 152 -8.52 -25.70 8.52
C ALA A 152 -8.85 -24.66 7.44
N ASP A 153 -7.85 -24.24 6.69
CA ASP A 153 -7.94 -23.14 5.72
C ASP A 153 -6.99 -23.47 4.56
N ALA A 154 -5.75 -22.96 4.55
CA ALA A 154 -4.85 -23.18 3.42
C ALA A 154 -3.47 -23.77 3.78
N VAL A 155 -2.92 -24.54 2.84
CA VAL A 155 -1.56 -25.09 2.86
C VAL A 155 -0.80 -24.63 1.61
N ARG A 156 0.46 -24.22 1.79
CA ARG A 156 1.37 -23.84 0.72
C ARG A 156 2.60 -24.75 0.66
N PHE A 157 3.01 -25.09 -0.55
CA PHE A 157 4.29 -25.71 -0.89
C PHE A 157 5.07 -24.74 -1.76
N ARG A 158 6.24 -24.30 -1.30
CA ARG A 158 7.08 -23.32 -2.00
C ARG A 158 8.51 -23.84 -2.10
N ASP A 159 9.12 -23.78 -3.28
CA ASP A 159 10.57 -23.98 -3.39
C ASP A 159 11.31 -22.78 -2.75
N PRO A 160 12.04 -22.97 -1.64
CA PRO A 160 12.69 -21.88 -0.91
C PRO A 160 13.91 -21.31 -1.64
N SER A 161 14.40 -21.96 -2.69
CA SER A 161 15.49 -21.44 -3.52
C SER A 161 15.04 -20.36 -4.52
N GLN A 162 13.73 -20.11 -4.60
CA GLN A 162 13.15 -19.13 -5.51
C GLN A 162 13.08 -17.74 -4.86
N VAL A 163 13.85 -16.80 -5.38
CA VAL A 163 13.70 -15.35 -5.13
C VAL A 163 12.57 -14.82 -6.03
N PRO A 164 11.82 -13.76 -5.65
CA PRO A 164 10.84 -13.15 -6.55
C PRO A 164 11.41 -12.95 -7.96
N SER A 165 10.67 -13.40 -8.98
CA SER A 165 11.11 -13.31 -10.38
C SER A 165 11.31 -11.86 -10.84
N ILE A 166 10.64 -10.93 -10.17
CA ILE A 166 10.75 -9.49 -10.37
C ILE A 166 11.26 -8.87 -9.06
N ALA A 167 12.40 -8.19 -9.15
CA ALA A 167 12.99 -7.48 -8.02
C ALA A 167 12.10 -6.30 -7.57
N PRO A 168 12.15 -5.91 -6.29
CA PRO A 168 11.31 -4.84 -5.76
C PRO A 168 11.73 -3.43 -6.23
N ASP A 169 12.90 -3.30 -6.85
CA ASP A 169 13.41 -2.08 -7.49
C ASP A 169 13.30 -2.08 -9.03
N ASP A 170 12.58 -3.05 -9.62
CA ASP A 170 12.26 -3.03 -11.06
C ASP A 170 11.48 -1.75 -11.40
N GLY A 171 11.93 -0.98 -12.39
CA GLY A 171 11.34 0.33 -12.74
C GLY A 171 9.87 0.28 -13.21
N ARG A 172 9.33 -0.91 -13.48
CA ARG A 172 7.91 -1.12 -13.79
C ARG A 172 7.06 -1.37 -12.54
N VAL A 173 7.68 -1.49 -11.37
CA VAL A 173 7.02 -1.42 -10.07
C VAL A 173 7.14 -0.01 -9.53
N GLN A 174 6.02 0.58 -9.12
CA GLN A 174 5.95 1.94 -8.62
C GLN A 174 5.43 1.95 -7.19
N ILE A 175 6.04 2.74 -6.32
CA ILE A 175 5.59 2.93 -4.94
C ILE A 175 4.85 4.26 -4.85
N GLU A 176 3.56 4.20 -4.61
CA GLU A 176 2.69 5.36 -4.43
C GLU A 176 2.61 5.77 -2.96
N GLY A 177 2.39 7.06 -2.72
CA GLY A 177 2.02 7.60 -1.41
C GLY A 177 3.18 7.79 -0.45
N THR A 178 4.41 7.74 -0.97
CA THR A 178 5.63 8.09 -0.25
C THR A 178 6.65 8.74 -1.18
N LEU A 179 7.47 9.61 -0.62
CA LEU A 179 8.63 10.25 -1.25
C LEU A 179 9.96 9.73 -0.69
N PHE A 180 9.90 8.81 0.28
CA PHE A 180 11.04 8.44 1.10
C PHE A 180 11.29 6.93 1.13
N SER A 181 10.61 6.16 0.28
CA SER A 181 10.89 4.73 0.14
C SER A 181 12.36 4.50 -0.25
N LYS A 182 12.91 3.36 0.16
CA LYS A 182 14.28 2.98 -0.17
C LYS A 182 14.27 1.67 -0.92
N SER A 183 14.38 1.76 -2.23
CA SER A 183 14.42 0.60 -3.11
C SER A 183 15.84 0.08 -3.26
N GLY A 184 15.98 -1.23 -3.26
CA GLY A 184 17.18 -1.96 -3.63
C GLY A 184 16.81 -3.35 -4.15
N PRO A 185 17.78 -4.13 -4.63
CA PRO A 185 17.52 -5.38 -5.36
C PRO A 185 16.86 -6.48 -4.52
N ASP A 186 17.02 -6.42 -3.19
CA ASP A 186 16.47 -7.43 -2.28
C ASP A 186 15.18 -6.98 -1.58
N ALA A 187 15.00 -5.66 -1.42
CA ALA A 187 13.88 -5.10 -0.69
C ALA A 187 13.68 -3.60 -1.00
N THR A 188 12.42 -3.18 -0.99
CA THR A 188 12.01 -1.79 -0.95
C THR A 188 11.38 -1.47 0.40
N ILE A 189 12.06 -0.67 1.23
CA ILE A 189 11.55 -0.24 2.54
C ILE A 189 10.46 0.81 2.33
N LEU A 190 9.24 0.52 2.81
CA LEU A 190 8.06 1.36 2.66
C LEU A 190 7.94 2.31 3.85
N GLN A 191 8.61 3.46 3.78
CA GLN A 191 8.61 4.47 4.85
C GLN A 191 8.01 5.78 4.37
N ARG A 192 7.37 6.55 5.26
CA ARG A 192 6.68 7.83 4.94
C ARG A 192 7.48 9.08 5.30
N PHE A 193 8.62 8.95 5.97
CA PHE A 193 9.40 10.07 6.50
C PHE A 193 10.87 9.90 6.12
N SER A 194 11.58 11.02 5.98
CA SER A 194 13.02 11.03 5.69
C SER A 194 13.83 10.46 6.87
N ASP A 195 15.01 9.93 6.58
CA ASP A 195 15.93 9.42 7.62
C ASP A 195 16.32 10.50 8.62
N ALA A 196 16.53 11.72 8.14
CA ALA A 196 16.82 12.87 8.98
C ALA A 196 15.68 13.12 9.99
N MET A 197 14.42 13.01 9.56
CA MET A 197 13.27 13.15 10.45
C MET A 197 13.19 12.00 11.45
N LEU A 198 13.36 10.76 10.98
CA LEU A 198 13.27 9.57 11.83
C LEU A 198 14.42 9.44 12.84
N GLY A 199 15.57 10.04 12.55
CA GLY A 199 16.74 10.10 13.43
C GLY A 199 16.82 11.36 14.29
N ALA A 200 15.92 12.33 14.10
CA ALA A 200 15.96 13.60 14.83
C ALA A 200 15.68 13.38 16.33
N PRO A 201 16.49 13.96 17.24
CA PRO A 201 16.22 13.89 18.67
C PRO A 201 14.98 14.74 19.01
N GLY A 202 13.87 14.12 19.41
CA GLY A 202 12.64 14.83 19.76
C GLY A 202 11.46 13.93 20.10
N GLY A 203 10.51 14.44 20.88
CA GLY A 203 9.43 13.68 21.55
C GLY A 203 8.00 14.16 21.24
N THR A 204 7.79 14.85 20.13
CA THR A 204 6.44 15.21 19.65
C THR A 204 5.80 14.11 18.82
N PHE A 205 6.56 13.10 18.38
CA PHE A 205 6.04 11.93 17.67
C PHE A 205 6.91 10.70 17.96
N SER A 206 6.41 9.50 17.64
CA SER A 206 7.17 8.26 17.70
C SER A 206 7.74 7.92 16.33
N ALA A 207 9.07 7.76 16.23
CA ALA A 207 9.73 7.33 15.00
C ALA A 207 9.26 5.93 14.55
N ASP A 208 9.00 5.02 15.50
CA ASP A 208 8.51 3.68 15.18
C ASP A 208 7.11 3.72 14.54
N ILE A 209 6.22 4.58 15.03
CA ILE A 209 4.89 4.78 14.42
C ILE A 209 5.00 5.55 13.09
N ALA A 210 5.96 6.47 12.97
CA ALA A 210 6.18 7.19 11.71
C ALA A 210 6.68 6.26 10.57
N ARG A 211 7.36 5.16 10.90
CA ARG A 211 7.84 4.15 9.93
C ARG A 211 6.72 3.29 9.32
N THR A 212 5.50 3.33 9.84
CA THR A 212 4.39 2.53 9.30
C THR A 212 3.96 2.99 7.90
N ALA A 213 3.23 2.16 7.16
CA ALA A 213 2.94 2.33 5.74
C ALA A 213 1.58 2.98 5.40
N SER A 214 0.99 3.77 6.30
CA SER A 214 -0.30 4.44 6.04
C SER A 214 -0.29 5.30 4.78
N GLY A 215 -1.20 5.01 3.84
CA GLY A 215 -1.27 5.73 2.56
C GLY A 215 -0.32 5.21 1.47
N ILE A 216 0.53 4.22 1.75
CA ILE A 216 1.45 3.65 0.76
C ILE A 216 0.78 2.54 -0.03
N ALA A 217 1.01 2.50 -1.35
CA ALA A 217 0.62 1.40 -2.21
C ALA A 217 1.74 0.96 -3.16
N VAL A 218 1.79 -0.33 -3.50
CA VAL A 218 2.63 -0.88 -4.57
C VAL A 218 1.79 -1.01 -5.83
N ARG A 219 2.28 -0.46 -6.95
CA ARG A 219 1.61 -0.45 -8.26
C ARG A 219 2.45 -1.19 -9.30
N PHE A 220 1.79 -2.00 -10.12
CA PHE A 220 2.42 -2.68 -11.26
C PHE A 220 1.36 -3.10 -12.28
N ARG A 221 1.78 -3.46 -13.48
CA ARG A 221 0.90 -3.95 -14.55
C ARG A 221 1.42 -5.25 -15.13
N THR A 222 0.55 -6.24 -15.28
CA THR A 222 0.94 -7.55 -15.82
C THR A 222 -0.21 -8.25 -16.52
N ASP A 223 0.10 -9.15 -17.44
CA ASP A 223 -0.85 -10.10 -18.05
C ASP A 223 -0.86 -11.48 -17.35
N SER A 224 -0.14 -11.62 -16.23
CA SER A 224 -0.16 -12.82 -15.40
C SER A 224 -1.56 -13.09 -14.87
N ASN A 225 -2.09 -14.32 -15.06
CA ASN A 225 -3.39 -14.71 -14.50
C ASN A 225 -3.26 -15.06 -13.02
N ARG A 226 -2.08 -15.49 -12.59
CA ARG A 226 -1.73 -15.72 -11.19
C ARG A 226 -0.43 -15.05 -10.85
N LEU A 227 -0.32 -14.46 -9.67
CA LEU A 227 0.92 -13.86 -9.20
C LEU A 227 0.98 -13.82 -7.68
N THR A 228 2.17 -13.60 -7.15
CA THR A 228 2.35 -13.39 -5.72
C THR A 228 3.15 -12.11 -5.48
N ALA A 229 2.63 -11.21 -4.65
CA ALA A 229 3.37 -10.05 -4.16
C ALA A 229 3.87 -10.32 -2.74
N VAL A 230 5.17 -10.12 -2.50
CA VAL A 230 5.81 -10.49 -1.24
C VAL A 230 6.21 -9.26 -0.46
N PHE A 231 5.83 -9.25 0.81
CA PHE A 231 6.17 -8.25 1.81
C PHE A 231 6.75 -8.92 3.04
N THR A 232 7.47 -8.15 3.85
CA THR A 232 7.92 -8.58 5.16
C THR A 232 7.79 -7.46 6.17
N ALA A 233 7.52 -7.82 7.42
CA ALA A 233 7.48 -6.87 8.51
C ALA A 233 8.89 -6.36 8.81
N VAL A 234 9.03 -5.04 8.89
CA VAL A 234 10.23 -4.40 9.43
C VAL A 234 10.09 -4.38 10.96
N PRO A 235 11.13 -4.75 11.74
CA PRO A 235 11.10 -4.65 13.19
C PRO A 235 10.71 -3.24 13.66
N GLY A 236 9.78 -3.15 14.59
CA GLY A 236 9.26 -1.87 15.09
C GLY A 236 7.80 -1.93 15.50
N TYR A 237 7.09 -0.81 15.38
CA TYR A 237 5.67 -0.73 15.68
C TYR A 237 4.85 -1.51 14.64
N GLN A 238 4.00 -2.43 15.12
CA GLN A 238 3.16 -3.29 14.30
C GLN A 238 1.77 -3.40 14.92
N VAL A 239 0.75 -2.86 14.25
CA VAL A 239 -0.66 -3.16 14.54
C VAL A 239 -1.25 -3.82 13.30
N PRO A 240 -1.59 -5.13 13.37
CA PRO A 240 -2.07 -5.88 12.22
C PRO A 240 -3.32 -5.25 11.58
N GLY A 241 -3.24 -4.99 10.29
CA GLY A 241 -4.35 -4.56 9.45
C GLY A 241 -4.63 -5.56 8.34
N LEU A 242 -5.13 -5.04 7.21
CA LEU A 242 -5.36 -5.77 5.97
C LEU A 242 -4.82 -4.93 4.82
N PHE A 243 -4.20 -5.59 3.85
CA PHE A 243 -3.93 -4.97 2.56
C PHE A 243 -5.25 -4.66 1.85
N SER A 244 -5.22 -3.80 0.83
CA SER A 244 -6.35 -3.63 -0.08
C SER A 244 -5.88 -3.72 -1.51
N ILE A 245 -6.46 -4.65 -2.25
CA ILE A 245 -6.06 -4.99 -3.62
C ILE A 245 -7.08 -4.42 -4.57
N TYR A 246 -6.60 -3.65 -5.54
CA TYR A 246 -7.41 -3.15 -6.64
C TYR A 246 -6.87 -3.69 -7.96
N GLN A 247 -7.77 -4.18 -8.81
CA GLN A 247 -7.51 -4.59 -10.19
C GLN A 247 -8.22 -3.61 -11.12
N ASN A 248 -7.48 -2.91 -11.98
CA ASN A 248 -8.01 -1.88 -12.87
C ASN A 248 -8.87 -0.81 -12.14
N GLY A 249 -8.47 -0.45 -10.92
CA GLY A 249 -9.20 0.53 -10.09
C GLY A 249 -10.42 -0.02 -9.36
N VAL A 250 -10.76 -1.31 -9.54
CA VAL A 250 -11.86 -1.98 -8.85
C VAL A 250 -11.32 -2.76 -7.66
N TRP A 251 -11.92 -2.58 -6.48
CA TRP A 251 -11.55 -3.35 -5.29
C TRP A 251 -11.80 -4.85 -5.53
N SER A 252 -10.82 -5.68 -5.18
CA SER A 252 -10.83 -7.14 -5.41
C SER A 252 -10.74 -7.91 -4.09
N ALA A 253 -9.77 -7.60 -3.23
CA ALA A 253 -9.56 -8.34 -1.98
C ALA A 253 -8.91 -7.51 -0.87
N SER A 254 -8.95 -8.02 0.36
CA SER A 254 -8.24 -7.46 1.51
C SER A 254 -7.51 -8.54 2.32
N PRO A 255 -6.41 -9.11 1.79
CA PRO A 255 -5.66 -10.15 2.46
C PRO A 255 -4.98 -9.61 3.71
N GLY A 256 -4.88 -10.44 4.73
CA GLY A 256 -4.17 -10.12 5.96
C GLY A 256 -2.70 -10.58 5.97
N THR A 257 -2.23 -11.17 4.87
CA THR A 257 -0.92 -11.82 4.73
C THR A 257 0.09 -10.92 4.06
N SER A 258 1.35 -11.02 4.49
CA SER A 258 2.46 -10.32 3.85
C SER A 258 2.90 -10.98 2.54
N GLU A 259 2.50 -12.23 2.29
CA GLU A 259 2.64 -12.85 0.97
C GLU A 259 1.25 -12.99 0.36
N ILE A 260 1.03 -12.25 -0.70
CA ILE A 260 -0.29 -11.97 -1.26
C ILE A 260 -0.40 -12.66 -2.61
N ASP A 261 -1.11 -13.77 -2.61
CA ASP A 261 -1.41 -14.50 -3.83
C ASP A 261 -2.66 -13.92 -4.50
N LEU A 262 -2.51 -13.54 -5.75
CA LEU A 262 -3.53 -12.85 -6.53
C LEU A 262 -3.88 -13.68 -7.76
N ILE A 263 -5.18 -13.76 -8.02
CA ILE A 263 -5.74 -14.29 -9.26
C ILE A 263 -6.34 -13.10 -10.00
N SER A 264 -6.01 -12.98 -11.29
CA SER A 264 -6.59 -11.96 -12.15
C SER A 264 -8.08 -12.20 -12.35
N ASP A 265 -8.89 -11.17 -12.09
CA ASP A 265 -10.32 -11.15 -12.41
C ASP A 265 -10.55 -10.94 -13.93
N HIS A 266 -9.48 -10.72 -14.69
CA HIS A 266 -9.47 -10.44 -16.12
C HIS A 266 -8.47 -11.35 -16.85
N PRO A 267 -8.73 -12.67 -16.93
CA PRO A 267 -7.77 -13.61 -17.47
C PRO A 267 -7.41 -13.30 -18.93
N GLY A 268 -6.12 -13.36 -19.25
CA GLY A 268 -5.56 -13.07 -20.57
C GLY A 268 -5.51 -11.59 -20.94
N GLN A 269 -5.81 -10.67 -20.01
CA GLN A 269 -5.70 -9.23 -20.22
C GLN A 269 -4.57 -8.64 -19.37
N VAL A 270 -4.03 -7.50 -19.79
CA VAL A 270 -3.14 -6.70 -18.95
C VAL A 270 -3.95 -6.02 -17.86
N VAL A 271 -3.63 -6.33 -16.60
CA VAL A 271 -4.29 -5.77 -15.41
C VAL A 271 -3.36 -4.80 -14.69
N SER A 272 -3.93 -3.67 -14.25
CA SER A 272 -3.26 -2.73 -13.36
C SER A 272 -3.57 -3.08 -11.91
N TYR A 273 -2.54 -3.47 -11.16
CA TYR A 273 -2.65 -3.77 -9.74
C TYR A 273 -2.23 -2.56 -8.90
N ARG A 274 -2.98 -2.31 -7.83
CA ARG A 274 -2.63 -1.38 -6.76
C ARG A 274 -2.86 -2.08 -5.42
N ILE A 275 -1.77 -2.35 -4.70
CA ILE A 275 -1.76 -3.07 -3.42
C ILE A 275 -1.48 -2.06 -2.32
N LEU A 276 -2.51 -1.63 -1.60
CA LEU A 276 -2.40 -0.70 -0.49
C LEU A 276 -1.94 -1.44 0.76
N CYS A 277 -0.97 -0.85 1.46
CA CYS A 277 -0.42 -1.40 2.69
C CYS A 277 -1.33 -1.12 3.90
N PRO A 278 -1.35 -2.01 4.91
CA PRO A 278 -1.96 -1.74 6.21
C PRO A 278 -1.39 -0.45 6.85
N PRO A 279 -2.22 0.36 7.53
CA PRO A 279 -1.80 1.71 7.92
C PRO A 279 -0.78 1.75 9.06
N TYR A 280 -0.84 0.79 9.99
CA TYR A 280 -0.01 0.77 11.19
C TYR A 280 1.02 -0.36 11.22
N GLU A 281 1.37 -0.88 10.04
CA GLU A 281 2.45 -1.86 9.89
C GLU A 281 3.65 -1.22 9.23
N SER A 282 4.85 -1.55 9.71
CA SER A 282 6.11 -1.18 9.06
C SER A 282 6.52 -2.33 8.13
N LEU A 283 6.67 -2.05 6.84
CA LEU A 283 6.78 -3.09 5.81
C LEU A 283 7.94 -2.82 4.83
N SER A 284 8.52 -3.89 4.32
CA SER A 284 9.33 -3.89 3.11
C SER A 284 8.64 -4.73 2.04
N PHE A 285 8.66 -4.27 0.80
CA PHE A 285 8.27 -5.05 -0.37
C PHE A 285 9.48 -5.82 -0.91
N LEU A 286 9.34 -7.12 -1.16
CA LEU A 286 10.44 -7.99 -1.57
C LEU A 286 10.40 -8.37 -3.06
N GLY A 287 9.29 -8.10 -3.77
CA GLY A 287 9.16 -8.34 -5.20
C GLY A 287 7.90 -9.11 -5.59
N LEU A 288 7.85 -9.52 -6.87
CA LEU A 288 6.74 -10.27 -7.46
C LEU A 288 7.18 -11.63 -8.02
N TYR A 289 6.34 -12.64 -7.83
CA TYR A 289 6.34 -13.86 -8.64
C TYR A 289 5.24 -13.77 -9.69
N LEU A 290 5.60 -13.90 -10.95
CA LEU A 290 4.64 -13.97 -12.07
C LEU A 290 4.62 -15.38 -12.67
N GLU A 291 3.56 -15.71 -13.40
CA GLU A 291 3.51 -16.93 -14.20
C GLU A 291 4.63 -16.94 -15.26
N PRO A 292 5.14 -18.13 -15.65
CA PRO A 292 6.10 -18.24 -16.73
C PRO A 292 5.57 -17.61 -18.03
N ASN A 293 6.38 -16.74 -18.64
CA ASN A 293 6.07 -15.94 -19.84
C ASN A 293 5.07 -14.79 -19.64
N ALA A 294 4.57 -14.54 -18.43
CA ALA A 294 3.86 -13.30 -18.15
C ALA A 294 4.80 -12.10 -18.28
N THR A 295 4.28 -11.00 -18.78
CA THR A 295 4.99 -9.75 -19.01
C THR A 295 4.62 -8.76 -17.91
N LEU A 296 5.64 -8.08 -17.37
CA LEU A 296 5.46 -6.88 -16.56
C LEU A 296 5.55 -5.66 -17.48
N TYR A 297 4.53 -4.80 -17.42
CA TYR A 297 4.38 -3.63 -18.28
C TYR A 297 4.67 -2.34 -17.50
N PRO A 298 5.14 -1.27 -18.16
CA PRO A 298 5.29 0.04 -17.55
C PRO A 298 3.97 0.54 -16.94
N VAL A 299 4.07 1.07 -15.72
CA VAL A 299 2.97 1.78 -15.06
C VAL A 299 2.95 3.21 -15.61
N PRO A 300 1.78 3.72 -16.08
CA PRO A 300 1.68 5.11 -16.53
C PRO A 300 2.09 6.09 -15.43
N SER A 301 2.78 7.15 -15.85
CA SER A 301 3.14 8.28 -15.00
C SER A 301 1.90 8.86 -14.30
N ASP A 302 2.07 9.23 -13.04
CA ASP A 302 0.98 9.76 -12.22
C ASP A 302 1.12 11.29 -12.11
N HIS A 303 0.28 11.99 -12.87
CA HIS A 303 0.23 13.45 -12.92
C HIS A 303 -0.89 14.04 -12.04
N ARG A 304 -1.54 13.21 -11.21
CA ARG A 304 -2.58 13.69 -10.30
C ARG A 304 -1.98 14.69 -9.30
N PRO A 305 -2.75 15.70 -8.85
CA PRO A 305 -2.29 16.61 -7.81
C PRO A 305 -1.82 15.89 -6.55
N ARG A 306 -0.77 16.42 -5.93
CA ARG A 306 -0.05 15.86 -4.78
C ARG A 306 -0.58 16.48 -3.49
N TYR A 307 -1.26 15.65 -2.70
CA TYR A 307 -1.91 16.02 -1.46
C TYR A 307 -1.12 15.53 -0.24
N ALA A 308 -0.67 16.46 0.61
CA ALA A 308 -0.03 16.15 1.90
C ALA A 308 -1.02 16.24 3.07
N ALA A 309 -1.22 15.14 3.81
CA ALA A 309 -2.09 15.11 4.98
C ALA A 309 -1.28 15.09 6.29
N PHE A 310 -1.29 16.18 7.04
CA PHE A 310 -0.58 16.30 8.31
C PHE A 310 -1.52 16.11 9.50
N GLY A 311 -1.04 15.42 10.54
CA GLY A 311 -1.82 15.30 11.78
C GLY A 311 -1.38 14.19 12.71
N ASP A 312 -2.30 13.83 13.61
CA ASP A 312 -2.09 12.81 14.63
C ASP A 312 -2.66 11.44 14.24
N SER A 313 -3.20 10.70 15.21
CA SER A 313 -3.81 9.39 15.00
C SER A 313 -5.04 9.48 14.09
N ILE A 314 -5.78 10.58 14.07
CA ILE A 314 -6.95 10.73 13.20
C ILE A 314 -6.51 10.73 11.73
N THR A 315 -5.47 11.52 11.40
CA THR A 315 -4.89 11.57 10.05
C THR A 315 -4.17 10.28 9.67
N HIS A 316 -3.47 9.63 10.61
CA HIS A 316 -2.86 8.34 10.35
C HIS A 316 -3.90 7.27 9.91
N GLY A 317 -5.14 7.38 10.42
CA GLY A 317 -6.24 6.43 10.20
C GLY A 317 -6.80 5.87 11.51
N GLY A 318 -6.07 6.01 12.62
CA GLY A 318 -6.37 5.48 13.95
C GLY A 318 -6.21 3.96 13.98
N SER A 319 -5.50 3.44 14.98
CA SER A 319 -4.98 2.05 14.99
C SER A 319 -5.99 0.90 14.81
N SER A 320 -7.30 1.12 14.99
CA SER A 320 -8.33 0.12 14.71
C SER A 320 -9.03 0.26 13.34
N VAL A 321 -8.60 1.17 12.46
CA VAL A 321 -8.95 1.10 11.03
C VAL A 321 -8.03 0.07 10.39
N PRO A 322 -8.56 -1.05 9.87
CA PRO A 322 -7.71 -2.14 9.40
C PRO A 322 -7.07 -1.85 8.03
N ARG A 323 -7.61 -0.94 7.23
CA ARG A 323 -7.19 -0.72 5.83
C ARG A 323 -6.91 0.74 5.52
N THR A 324 -5.87 1.00 4.73
CA THR A 324 -5.52 2.36 4.29
C THR A 324 -6.65 3.03 3.49
N ASP A 325 -7.38 2.28 2.67
CA ASP A 325 -8.51 2.81 1.88
C ASP A 325 -9.77 3.15 2.70
N GLN A 326 -9.73 2.93 4.01
CA GLN A 326 -10.77 3.36 4.94
C GLN A 326 -10.35 4.60 5.74
N THR A 327 -9.17 5.15 5.48
CA THR A 327 -8.69 6.38 6.13
C THR A 327 -9.23 7.61 5.40
N TYR A 328 -9.59 8.66 6.14
CA TYR A 328 -10.15 9.86 5.51
C TYR A 328 -9.19 10.54 4.53
N PRO A 329 -7.84 10.57 4.73
CA PRO A 329 -6.96 11.20 3.76
C PRO A 329 -6.96 10.45 2.43
N TRP A 330 -6.96 9.11 2.47
CA TRP A 330 -7.06 8.30 1.27
C TRP A 330 -8.39 8.53 0.55
N LEU A 331 -9.50 8.43 1.28
CA LEU A 331 -10.84 8.60 0.71
C LEU A 331 -11.05 10.01 0.12
N LEU A 332 -10.46 11.04 0.74
CA LEU A 332 -10.46 12.39 0.20
C LEU A 332 -9.66 12.46 -1.11
N ALA A 333 -8.47 11.85 -1.15
CA ALA A 333 -7.64 11.84 -2.34
C ALA A 333 -8.31 11.12 -3.50
N GLU A 334 -8.91 9.95 -3.26
CA GLU A 334 -9.66 9.22 -4.29
C GLU A 334 -10.86 10.04 -4.80
N ALA A 335 -11.62 10.68 -3.89
CA ALA A 335 -12.76 11.53 -4.26
C ALA A 335 -12.36 12.76 -5.10
N LYS A 336 -11.10 13.21 -4.99
CA LYS A 336 -10.57 14.39 -5.69
C LYS A 336 -9.65 14.03 -6.86
N GLY A 337 -9.34 12.75 -7.07
CA GLY A 337 -8.39 12.30 -8.08
C GLY A 337 -6.95 12.74 -7.78
N TRP A 338 -6.51 12.65 -6.52
CA TRP A 338 -5.19 13.08 -6.05
C TRP A 338 -4.29 11.92 -5.63
N GLN A 339 -2.98 12.17 -5.61
CA GLN A 339 -2.00 11.34 -4.91
C GLN A 339 -1.98 11.76 -3.44
N VAL A 340 -1.93 10.82 -2.50
CA VAL A 340 -1.91 11.12 -1.06
C VAL A 340 -0.58 10.77 -0.42
N PHE A 341 0.00 11.74 0.28
CA PHE A 341 1.14 11.56 1.17
C PHE A 341 0.67 11.75 2.61
N ASN A 342 0.43 10.64 3.31
CA ASN A 342 -0.09 10.69 4.67
C ASN A 342 1.05 10.85 5.67
N PHE A 343 1.15 12.02 6.31
CA PHE A 343 2.12 12.33 7.37
C PHE A 343 1.49 12.31 8.77
N GLY A 344 0.32 11.67 8.91
CA GLY A 344 -0.30 11.42 10.21
C GLY A 344 0.54 10.46 11.06
N VAL A 345 0.81 10.81 12.32
CA VAL A 345 1.51 9.93 13.27
C VAL A 345 0.67 9.74 14.53
N GLY A 346 0.33 8.50 14.84
CA GLY A 346 -0.46 8.16 16.02
C GLY A 346 0.17 8.68 17.32
N GLY A 347 -0.63 9.38 18.12
CA GLY A 347 -0.16 9.99 19.38
C GLY A 347 0.72 11.22 19.22
N SER A 348 0.98 11.69 18.00
CA SER A 348 1.82 12.87 17.80
C SER A 348 1.17 14.17 18.25
N LYS A 349 2.02 15.10 18.65
CA LYS A 349 1.73 16.52 18.83
C LYS A 349 2.18 17.29 17.59
N VAL A 350 1.88 18.58 17.54
CA VAL A 350 2.30 19.43 16.43
C VAL A 350 3.82 19.36 16.38
N THR A 351 4.34 19.03 15.21
CA THR A 351 5.76 18.80 15.00
C THR A 351 6.24 19.79 13.95
N PRO A 352 6.81 20.94 14.37
CA PRO A 352 7.16 22.02 13.43
C PRO A 352 8.09 21.59 12.30
N SER A 353 8.98 20.63 12.56
CA SER A 353 9.93 20.11 11.57
C SER A 353 9.25 19.40 10.39
N PHE A 354 8.01 18.90 10.54
CA PHE A 354 7.29 18.27 9.42
C PHE A 354 7.04 19.25 8.28
N GLY A 355 6.88 20.55 8.56
CA GLY A 355 6.66 21.57 7.54
C GLY A 355 7.87 21.80 6.63
N ALA A 356 9.09 21.47 7.10
CA ALA A 356 10.32 21.60 6.31
C ALA A 356 10.78 20.26 5.69
N MET A 357 10.11 19.15 6.01
CA MET A 357 10.53 17.82 5.55
C MET A 357 10.39 17.64 4.04
N LEU A 358 9.47 18.38 3.43
CA LEU A 358 9.10 18.27 2.03
C LEU A 358 9.70 19.39 1.19
N ASP A 359 10.73 20.07 1.70
CA ASP A 359 11.44 21.09 0.94
C ASP A 359 11.87 20.53 -0.42
N HIS A 360 11.58 21.28 -1.49
CA HIS A 360 11.79 20.91 -2.90
C HIS A 360 10.85 19.85 -3.51
N GLU A 361 9.86 19.32 -2.79
CA GLU A 361 8.87 18.41 -3.37
C GLU A 361 7.64 19.17 -3.91
N PRO A 362 7.16 18.92 -5.14
CA PRO A 362 5.96 19.59 -5.62
C PRO A 362 4.75 19.10 -4.81
N LEU A 363 4.04 20.03 -4.18
CA LEU A 363 2.78 19.78 -3.46
C LEU A 363 1.74 20.80 -3.92
N ASP A 364 0.52 20.33 -4.13
CA ASP A 364 -0.57 21.17 -4.64
C ASP A 364 -1.55 21.54 -3.54
N VAL A 365 -1.77 20.62 -2.58
CA VAL A 365 -2.71 20.82 -1.48
C VAL A 365 -2.22 20.15 -0.19
N ALA A 366 -2.49 20.77 0.94
CA ALA A 366 -2.24 20.19 2.25
C ALA A 366 -3.43 20.35 3.20
N THR A 367 -3.67 19.33 4.02
CA THR A 367 -4.57 19.44 5.18
C THR A 367 -3.77 19.31 6.46
N VAL A 368 -4.18 20.04 7.49
CA VAL A 368 -3.49 20.05 8.79
C VAL A 368 -4.50 19.83 9.90
N LEU A 369 -4.49 18.63 10.47
CA LEU A 369 -5.39 18.21 11.56
C LEU A 369 -4.58 17.69 12.76
N TRP A 370 -4.21 18.61 13.65
CA TRP A 370 -3.63 18.32 14.95
C TRP A 370 -4.44 18.98 16.06
N GLY A 371 -4.32 18.43 17.26
CA GLY A 371 -4.82 19.08 18.47
C GLY A 371 -5.26 18.07 19.52
N GLN A 372 -5.65 16.86 19.10
CA GLN A 372 -6.29 15.89 19.99
C GLN A 372 -5.38 15.52 21.15
N ASN A 373 -4.10 15.28 20.87
CA ASN A 373 -3.10 14.97 21.91
C ASN A 373 -2.67 16.19 22.75
N HIS A 374 -3.01 17.42 22.33
CA HIS A 374 -2.73 18.63 23.10
C HIS A 374 -3.83 18.94 24.10
N VAL A 375 -5.09 18.65 23.75
CA VAL A 375 -6.23 18.74 24.68
C VAL A 375 -5.93 17.93 25.94
N SER A 376 -5.37 16.73 25.80
CA SER A 376 -4.95 15.90 26.93
C SER A 376 -3.85 16.52 27.79
N SER A 377 -3.00 17.37 27.23
CA SER A 377 -1.94 18.08 27.96
C SER A 377 -2.33 19.47 28.47
N GLY A 378 -3.43 20.05 27.99
CA GLY A 378 -4.01 21.30 28.48
C GLY A 378 -3.20 22.58 28.20
N ASN A 379 -2.30 22.60 27.21
CA ASN A 379 -1.45 23.77 26.93
C ASN A 379 -1.71 24.35 25.52
N VAL A 380 -2.72 25.22 25.43
CA VAL A 380 -3.12 25.91 24.17
C VAL A 380 -2.02 26.83 23.65
N SER A 381 -1.30 27.52 24.53
CA SER A 381 -0.22 28.45 24.12
C SER A 381 0.94 27.73 23.43
N LEU A 382 1.36 26.58 23.97
CA LEU A 382 2.38 25.74 23.34
C LEU A 382 1.89 25.20 22.00
N PHE A 383 0.66 24.68 21.95
CA PHE A 383 0.04 24.24 20.70
C PHE A 383 0.03 25.33 19.64
N ALA A 384 -0.42 26.55 19.99
CA ALA A 384 -0.48 27.66 19.06
C ALA A 384 0.91 28.08 18.57
N SER A 385 1.91 28.10 19.45
CA SER A 385 3.31 28.40 19.09
C SER A 385 3.87 27.37 18.11
N ASP A 386 3.71 26.08 18.42
CA ASP A 386 4.21 24.99 17.56
C ASP A 386 3.48 24.97 16.21
N TYR A 387 2.17 25.21 16.21
CA TYR A 387 1.36 25.28 14.98
C TYR A 387 1.76 26.48 14.12
N ALA A 388 2.01 27.64 14.73
CA ALA A 388 2.52 28.81 14.03
C ALA A 388 3.88 28.54 13.37
N GLN A 389 4.79 27.87 14.06
CA GLN A 389 6.11 27.50 13.52
C GLN A 389 5.99 26.46 12.42
N PHE A 390 5.12 25.45 12.56
CA PHE A 390 4.82 24.49 11.50
C PHE A 390 4.35 25.20 10.22
N LEU A 391 3.38 26.11 10.33
CA LEU A 391 2.89 26.88 9.18
C LEU A 391 3.97 27.77 8.56
N THR A 392 4.85 28.39 9.36
CA THR A 392 6.01 29.14 8.84
C THR A 392 6.89 28.23 7.99
N ASN A 393 7.27 27.07 8.52
CA ASN A 393 8.17 26.14 7.83
C ASN A 393 7.52 25.62 6.54
N LEU A 394 6.24 25.25 6.58
CA LEU A 394 5.52 24.74 5.42
C LEU A 394 5.38 25.79 4.32
N ARG A 395 5.06 27.05 4.67
CA ARG A 395 4.95 28.14 3.68
C ARG A 395 6.32 28.55 3.12
N GLN A 396 7.40 28.40 3.89
CA GLN A 396 8.77 28.61 3.40
C GLN A 396 9.16 27.56 2.35
N ALA A 397 8.83 26.29 2.61
CA ALA A 397 9.08 25.21 1.65
C ALA A 397 8.15 25.29 0.41
N HIS A 398 6.89 25.72 0.59
CA HIS A 398 5.90 25.79 -0.48
C HIS A 398 5.11 27.11 -0.47
N PRO A 399 5.61 28.15 -1.15
CA PRO A 399 5.01 29.49 -1.14
C PRO A 399 3.56 29.55 -1.63
N THR A 400 3.18 28.72 -2.61
CA THR A 400 1.85 28.74 -3.28
C THR A 400 0.90 27.63 -2.84
N LEU A 401 1.34 26.72 -1.95
CA LEU A 401 0.56 25.56 -1.50
C LEU A 401 -0.81 25.97 -0.93
N ALA A 402 -1.88 25.30 -1.37
CA ALA A 402 -3.20 25.46 -0.75
C ALA A 402 -3.23 24.71 0.60
N ILE A 403 -3.25 25.43 1.71
CA ILE A 403 -3.22 24.88 3.08
C ILE A 403 -4.60 24.98 3.71
N TYR A 404 -5.17 23.84 4.08
CA TYR A 404 -6.44 23.74 4.78
C TYR A 404 -6.22 23.30 6.23
N CYS A 405 -6.26 24.26 7.14
CA CYS A 405 -6.16 24.03 8.58
C CYS A 405 -7.53 23.58 9.12
N ILE A 406 -7.63 22.31 9.51
CA ILE A 406 -8.87 21.74 10.03
C ILE A 406 -8.86 21.93 11.56
N THR A 407 -9.85 22.65 12.10
CA THR A 407 -10.00 22.75 13.56
C THR A 407 -10.34 21.39 14.15
N LEU A 408 -10.13 21.18 15.46
CA LEU A 408 -10.44 19.91 16.11
C LEU A 408 -11.81 19.37 15.70
N THR A 409 -11.84 18.11 15.27
CA THR A 409 -13.07 17.40 14.93
C THR A 409 -13.90 17.16 16.19
N VAL A 410 -15.11 16.64 16.04
CA VAL A 410 -15.96 16.28 17.17
C VAL A 410 -15.29 15.19 18.02
N GLY A 411 -15.36 15.35 19.34
CA GLY A 411 -15.09 14.28 20.30
C GLY A 411 -16.39 13.78 20.91
N SER A 412 -16.35 12.61 21.56
CA SER A 412 -17.51 12.09 22.30
C SER A 412 -17.94 12.98 23.46
N SER A 413 -17.05 13.88 23.92
CA SER A 413 -17.34 14.95 24.86
C SER A 413 -16.78 16.26 24.34
N GLU A 414 -17.68 17.19 24.04
CA GLU A 414 -17.34 18.56 23.66
C GLU A 414 -17.20 19.44 24.91
N THR A 415 -16.03 20.06 25.07
CA THR A 415 -15.68 20.84 26.26
C THR A 415 -15.17 22.22 25.85
N ALA A 416 -15.24 23.18 26.78
CA ALA A 416 -14.68 24.53 26.56
C ALA A 416 -13.19 24.48 26.19
N ALA A 417 -12.42 23.56 26.79
CA ALA A 417 -11.02 23.37 26.46
C ALA A 417 -10.81 23.00 24.98
N ARG A 418 -11.62 22.09 24.41
CA ARG A 418 -11.53 21.75 22.97
C ARG A 418 -11.77 22.98 22.10
N GLU A 419 -12.70 23.85 22.50
CA GLU A 419 -13.01 25.07 21.77
C GLU A 419 -11.85 26.07 21.79
N GLU A 420 -11.10 26.18 22.89
CA GLU A 420 -9.89 27.02 22.95
C GLU A 420 -8.84 26.60 21.90
N PHE A 421 -8.66 25.30 21.67
CA PHE A 421 -7.77 24.79 20.62
C PHE A 421 -8.31 25.09 19.21
N ARG A 422 -9.63 25.00 18.99
CA ARG A 422 -10.23 25.40 17.70
C ARG A 422 -10.03 26.89 17.44
N GLN A 423 -10.27 27.71 18.46
CA GLN A 423 -10.10 29.15 18.37
C GLN A 423 -8.65 29.53 18.06
N ALA A 424 -7.68 28.86 18.68
CA ALA A 424 -6.26 29.08 18.37
C ALA A 424 -5.94 28.82 16.88
N VAL A 425 -6.50 27.78 16.27
CA VAL A 425 -6.33 27.53 14.82
C VAL A 425 -6.97 28.64 13.98
N ARG A 426 -8.19 29.08 14.32
CA ARG A 426 -8.87 30.19 13.62
C ARG A 426 -8.05 31.48 13.69
N ASP A 427 -7.56 31.83 14.87
CA ASP A 427 -6.78 33.04 15.10
C ASP A 427 -5.46 33.03 14.31
N LEU A 428 -4.77 31.88 14.27
CA LEU A 428 -3.54 31.72 13.49
C LEU A 428 -3.80 31.86 11.98
N VAL A 429 -4.85 31.23 11.45
CA VAL A 429 -5.21 31.36 10.03
C VAL A 429 -5.60 32.79 9.70
N ALA A 430 -6.45 33.43 10.53
CA ALA A 430 -6.86 34.81 10.32
C ALA A 430 -5.67 35.78 10.35
N ALA A 431 -4.71 35.57 11.27
CA ALA A 431 -3.48 36.37 11.33
C ALA A 431 -2.62 36.22 10.06
N ARG A 432 -2.51 35.01 9.50
CA ARG A 432 -1.79 34.76 8.23
C ARG A 432 -2.48 35.39 7.04
N GLN A 433 -3.82 35.28 6.96
CA GLN A 433 -4.61 35.93 5.92
C GLN A 433 -4.49 37.46 5.99
N ALA A 434 -4.52 38.04 7.20
CA ALA A 434 -4.29 39.47 7.40
C ALA A 434 -2.87 39.91 7.01
N ALA A 435 -1.88 39.01 7.12
CA ALA A 435 -0.52 39.21 6.65
C ALA A 435 -0.34 38.97 5.13
N GLY A 436 -1.42 38.63 4.41
CA GLY A 436 -1.43 38.52 2.94
C GLY A 436 -1.41 37.09 2.38
N ASP A 437 -1.39 36.05 3.23
CA ASP A 437 -1.46 34.66 2.75
C ASP A 437 -2.88 34.32 2.29
N ARG A 438 -3.09 34.26 0.96
CA ARG A 438 -4.40 33.97 0.35
C ARG A 438 -4.66 32.48 0.15
N HIS A 439 -3.65 31.65 0.32
CA HIS A 439 -3.71 30.20 0.06
C HIS A 439 -3.85 29.38 1.35
N ILE A 440 -4.15 30.03 2.47
CA ILE A 440 -4.44 29.37 3.75
C ILE A 440 -5.91 29.54 4.12
N HIS A 441 -6.54 28.44 4.51
CA HIS A 441 -7.97 28.36 4.78
C HIS A 441 -8.22 27.62 6.09
N VAL A 442 -9.31 27.98 6.77
CA VAL A 442 -9.82 27.23 7.92
C VAL A 442 -10.99 26.36 7.49
N ILE A 443 -11.01 25.12 7.94
CA ILE A 443 -12.17 24.23 7.86
C ILE A 443 -12.62 23.92 9.29
N GLU A 444 -13.88 24.17 9.58
CA GLU A 444 -14.44 23.87 10.89
C GLU A 444 -14.62 22.35 11.07
N GLY A 445 -13.86 21.76 11.99
CA GLY A 445 -13.92 20.33 12.31
C GLY A 445 -15.33 19.87 12.71
N LEU A 446 -16.08 20.73 13.39
CA LEU A 446 -17.48 20.47 13.77
C LEU A 446 -18.46 20.52 12.59
N ALA A 447 -18.10 21.16 11.47
CA ALA A 447 -18.92 21.18 10.26
C ALA A 447 -18.76 19.91 9.42
N ILE A 448 -17.62 19.22 9.56
CA ILE A 448 -17.29 18.02 8.78
C ILE A 448 -17.44 16.71 9.56
N SER A 449 -17.66 16.75 10.88
CA SER A 449 -17.75 15.56 11.72
C SER A 449 -18.85 15.66 12.76
N THR A 450 -19.47 14.52 13.06
CA THR A 450 -20.53 14.35 14.06
C THR A 450 -20.21 13.19 15.00
N PRO A 451 -20.82 13.10 16.20
CA PRO A 451 -20.57 11.98 17.11
C PRO A 451 -20.87 10.60 16.48
N ALA A 452 -21.79 10.54 15.51
CA ALA A 452 -22.12 9.32 14.77
C ALA A 452 -20.99 8.83 13.84
N ASP A 453 -20.04 9.71 13.50
CA ASP A 453 -18.87 9.36 12.69
C ASP A 453 -17.80 8.66 13.56
N LEU A 454 -17.86 8.77 14.88
CA LEU A 454 -16.86 8.24 15.79
C LEU A 454 -17.07 6.74 16.06
N ARG A 455 -15.97 6.01 16.21
CA ARG A 455 -15.96 4.64 16.76
C ARG A 455 -15.62 4.60 18.25
N ASP A 456 -14.87 5.59 18.70
CA ASP A 456 -14.40 5.74 20.08
C ASP A 456 -14.54 7.21 20.50
N SER A 457 -13.77 7.68 21.47
CA SER A 457 -13.92 9.06 21.94
C SER A 457 -13.54 10.11 20.89
N VAL A 458 -12.71 9.78 19.90
CA VAL A 458 -12.09 10.78 19.02
C VAL A 458 -11.79 10.28 17.59
N HIS A 459 -11.63 8.98 17.39
CA HIS A 459 -11.31 8.41 16.09
C HIS A 459 -12.59 8.07 15.32
N PHE A 460 -12.50 8.20 14.00
CA PHE A 460 -13.59 7.83 13.10
C PHE A 460 -13.71 6.32 12.95
N SER A 461 -14.96 5.85 12.82
CA SER A 461 -15.23 4.55 12.20
C SER A 461 -14.90 4.61 10.70
N PRO A 462 -14.74 3.47 9.98
CA PRO A 462 -14.58 3.49 8.53
C PRO A 462 -15.68 4.29 7.80
N THR A 463 -16.95 4.12 8.20
CA THR A 463 -18.07 4.90 7.66
C THR A 463 -17.95 6.39 8.00
N GLY A 464 -17.56 6.71 9.23
CA GLY A 464 -17.34 8.10 9.65
C GLY A 464 -16.19 8.78 8.88
N ALA A 465 -15.10 8.05 8.63
CA ALA A 465 -13.99 8.54 7.82
C ALA A 465 -14.43 8.85 6.38
N ALA A 466 -15.30 8.00 5.79
CA ALA A 466 -15.90 8.25 4.48
C ALA A 466 -16.82 9.49 4.48
N ASN A 467 -17.64 9.66 5.50
CA ASN A 467 -18.49 10.85 5.64
C ASN A 467 -17.65 12.13 5.76
N VAL A 468 -16.60 12.11 6.58
CA VAL A 468 -15.67 13.24 6.76
C VAL A 468 -14.95 13.54 5.46
N ALA A 469 -14.42 12.52 4.77
CA ALA A 469 -13.77 12.69 3.47
C ALA A 469 -14.71 13.30 2.42
N SER A 470 -15.97 12.85 2.36
CA SER A 470 -16.97 13.42 1.46
C SER A 470 -17.26 14.90 1.74
N ARG A 471 -17.41 15.27 3.02
CA ARG A 471 -17.63 16.68 3.42
C ARG A 471 -16.40 17.54 3.16
N LEU A 472 -15.19 17.00 3.39
CA LEU A 472 -13.94 17.68 3.03
C LEU A 472 -13.84 17.88 1.52
N ALA A 473 -14.15 16.88 0.71
CA ALA A 473 -14.11 16.98 -0.75
C ALA A 473 -15.06 18.07 -1.31
N ALA A 474 -16.19 18.30 -0.64
CA ALA A 474 -17.14 19.35 -0.98
C ALA A 474 -16.67 20.77 -0.62
N ILE A 475 -15.79 20.90 0.38
CA ILE A 475 -15.28 22.19 0.87
C ILE A 475 -13.96 22.55 0.17
N ILE A 476 -13.06 21.58 0.03
CA ILE A 476 -11.72 21.77 -0.50
C ILE A 476 -11.80 21.95 -2.02
N GLN A 477 -11.36 23.12 -2.46
CA GLN A 477 -11.23 23.44 -3.86
C GLN A 477 -10.07 22.62 -4.45
N SER A 478 -10.24 22.14 -5.68
CA SER A 478 -9.09 21.53 -6.35
C SER A 478 -8.03 22.60 -6.59
N PRO A 479 -6.75 22.35 -6.25
CA PRO A 479 -5.68 23.28 -6.61
C PRO A 479 -5.67 23.40 -8.13
N GLY A 480 -6.06 24.57 -8.62
CA GLY A 480 -6.39 24.80 -10.03
C GLY A 480 -7.64 24.03 -10.46
N GLY A 481 -8.71 24.75 -10.86
CA GLY A 481 -9.70 24.13 -11.73
C GLY A 481 -8.96 23.67 -12.98
N SER A 482 -8.98 22.37 -13.28
CA SER A 482 -8.30 21.76 -14.42
C SER A 482 -6.88 22.30 -14.66
N VAL A 483 -5.86 21.62 -14.14
CA VAL A 483 -4.47 21.88 -14.52
C VAL A 483 -4.40 21.71 -16.04
N ALA A 484 -4.28 22.82 -16.77
CA ALA A 484 -3.89 22.73 -18.17
C ALA A 484 -2.50 22.11 -18.14
N PHE A 485 -2.33 20.99 -18.82
CA PHE A 485 -1.04 20.30 -18.90
C PHE A 485 0.05 21.18 -19.55
N MET A 486 -0.33 22.34 -20.12
CA MET A 486 0.53 23.33 -20.74
C MET A 486 0.74 24.62 -19.90
N ASP A 487 0.10 24.73 -18.73
CA ASP A 487 0.33 25.81 -17.74
C ASP A 487 1.49 25.38 -16.83
N PHE A 488 2.70 25.70 -17.29
CA PHE A 488 3.96 25.23 -16.71
C PHE A 488 4.43 26.07 -15.53
N ASP A 489 4.10 27.36 -15.51
CA ASP A 489 4.40 28.23 -14.36
C ASP A 489 3.30 28.20 -13.29
N ARG A 490 2.14 27.61 -13.62
CA ARG A 490 0.99 27.34 -12.75
C ARG A 490 0.30 28.60 -12.27
N ASP A 491 0.32 29.66 -13.07
CA ASP A 491 -0.34 30.92 -12.75
C ASP A 491 -1.81 30.98 -13.20
N GLY A 492 -2.27 29.98 -13.95
CA GLY A 492 -3.65 29.80 -14.37
C GLY A 492 -3.98 30.34 -15.76
N ASP A 493 -2.98 30.64 -16.58
CA ASP A 493 -3.10 30.88 -18.00
C ASP A 493 -2.03 30.15 -18.83
N ILE A 494 -2.02 30.32 -20.16
CA ILE A 494 -0.95 29.81 -21.03
C ILE A 494 -0.42 30.99 -21.83
N ASP A 495 0.77 31.47 -21.50
CA ASP A 495 1.33 32.68 -22.07
C ASP A 495 2.84 32.58 -22.41
N GLY A 496 3.52 33.73 -22.44
CA GLY A 496 4.95 33.79 -22.74
C GLY A 496 5.82 33.17 -21.65
N GLN A 497 5.38 33.14 -20.40
CA GLN A 497 6.10 32.56 -19.26
C GLN A 497 6.15 31.04 -19.36
N ASP A 498 5.05 30.40 -19.78
CA ASP A 498 5.04 28.96 -20.09
C ASP A 498 5.98 28.62 -21.23
N MET A 499 6.02 29.49 -22.25
CA MET A 499 6.92 29.32 -23.38
C MET A 499 8.39 29.42 -22.95
N GLU A 500 8.72 30.30 -22.01
CA GLU A 500 10.08 30.40 -21.43
C GLU A 500 10.49 29.12 -20.70
N LEU A 501 9.53 28.41 -20.09
CA LEU A 501 9.76 27.11 -19.44
C LEU A 501 9.78 25.94 -20.43
N PHE A 502 9.06 26.03 -21.55
CA PHE A 502 9.01 25.00 -22.60
C PHE A 502 10.25 24.98 -23.49
N LEU A 503 10.71 26.16 -23.95
CA LEU A 503 11.77 26.27 -24.97
C LEU A 503 13.11 25.57 -24.63
N PRO A 504 13.57 25.52 -23.37
CA PRO A 504 14.80 24.79 -23.00
C PRO A 504 14.70 23.28 -23.15
N CYS A 505 13.47 22.73 -23.20
CA CYS A 505 13.23 21.30 -23.23
C CYS A 505 13.17 20.70 -24.63
N ARG A 506 13.17 21.54 -25.67
CA ARG A 506 13.13 21.11 -27.08
C ARG A 506 14.32 20.22 -27.41
N SER A 507 14.05 18.95 -27.67
CA SER A 507 15.04 17.94 -28.07
C SER A 507 15.04 17.71 -29.59
N GLY A 508 13.90 17.91 -30.24
CA GLY A 508 13.67 17.58 -31.65
C GLY A 508 13.21 16.13 -31.85
N PRO A 509 12.75 15.77 -33.07
CA PRO A 509 12.13 14.49 -33.34
C PRO A 509 13.08 13.32 -33.09
N ASP A 510 12.56 12.25 -32.50
CA ASP A 510 13.26 11.04 -32.06
C ASP A 510 14.44 11.30 -31.11
N GLN A 511 14.45 12.43 -30.40
CA GLN A 511 15.49 12.76 -29.41
C GLN A 511 14.90 12.79 -28.00
N THR A 512 15.45 11.97 -27.12
CA THR A 512 15.06 11.98 -25.70
C THR A 512 15.39 13.34 -25.08
N PRO A 513 14.43 14.04 -24.46
CA PRO A 513 14.66 15.32 -23.82
C PRO A 513 15.49 15.17 -22.54
N SER A 514 15.93 16.30 -21.99
CA SER A 514 16.59 16.32 -20.68
C SER A 514 15.71 15.63 -19.63
N SER A 515 16.32 14.94 -18.66
CA SER A 515 15.58 14.29 -17.56
C SER A 515 14.76 15.26 -16.69
N SER A 516 14.99 16.57 -16.84
CA SER A 516 14.22 17.65 -16.22
C SER A 516 12.97 18.08 -17.00
N CYS A 517 12.72 17.50 -18.17
CA CYS A 517 11.68 17.92 -19.12
C CYS A 517 10.58 16.90 -19.46
N PRO A 518 10.32 15.82 -18.69
CA PRO A 518 9.32 14.82 -19.07
C PRO A 518 7.89 15.37 -19.06
N ASP A 519 7.67 16.55 -18.49
CA ASP A 519 6.38 17.24 -18.47
C ASP A 519 6.18 18.16 -19.70
N LYS A 520 7.14 18.20 -20.64
CA LYS A 520 7.07 18.98 -21.89
C LYS A 520 6.83 18.12 -23.13
N ASP A 521 6.80 16.79 -22.97
CA ASP A 521 6.30 15.82 -23.94
C ASP A 521 4.76 15.80 -23.80
N LEU A 522 4.09 16.51 -24.70
CA LEU A 522 2.65 16.81 -24.65
C LEU A 522 1.82 15.82 -25.47
N ASP A 523 2.39 15.18 -26.49
CA ASP A 523 1.71 14.15 -27.27
C ASP A 523 2.07 12.70 -26.87
N GLY A 524 3.08 12.53 -26.00
CA GLY A 524 3.42 11.29 -25.32
C GLY A 524 4.32 10.37 -26.15
N ASP A 525 5.04 10.88 -27.13
CA ASP A 525 5.90 10.10 -28.02
C ASP A 525 7.37 9.98 -27.57
N SER A 526 7.69 10.53 -26.39
CA SER A 526 9.01 10.51 -25.74
C SER A 526 10.07 11.45 -26.33
N ASP A 527 9.68 12.41 -27.15
CA ASP A 527 10.49 13.57 -27.50
C ASP A 527 9.81 14.91 -27.15
N VAL A 528 10.48 16.04 -27.45
CA VAL A 528 9.91 17.38 -27.31
C VAL A 528 10.23 18.14 -28.59
N ASP A 529 9.29 18.16 -29.51
CA ASP A 529 9.49 18.62 -30.88
C ASP A 529 8.43 19.63 -31.37
N GLN A 530 8.23 19.68 -32.69
CA GLN A 530 7.28 20.60 -33.30
C GLN A 530 5.82 20.22 -33.08
N SER A 531 5.54 18.96 -32.78
CA SER A 531 4.22 18.43 -32.43
C SER A 531 3.79 18.99 -31.08
N ASP A 532 4.65 18.91 -30.06
CA ASP A 532 4.43 19.53 -28.75
C ASP A 532 4.32 21.05 -28.84
N PHE A 533 5.21 21.68 -29.62
CA PHE A 533 5.14 23.12 -29.83
C PHE A 533 3.81 23.52 -30.49
N GLY A 534 3.29 22.70 -31.40
CA GLY A 534 1.99 22.91 -32.04
C GLY A 534 0.84 22.84 -31.04
N MET A 535 0.93 21.97 -30.04
CA MET A 535 -0.06 21.85 -28.97
C MET A 535 -0.08 23.09 -28.08
N ILE A 536 1.08 23.53 -27.56
CA ILE A 536 1.16 24.77 -26.75
C ILE A 536 0.74 26.01 -27.54
N GLN A 537 1.13 26.10 -28.82
CA GLN A 537 0.72 27.20 -29.68
C GLN A 537 -0.80 27.28 -29.86
N GLY A 538 -1.46 26.13 -29.94
CA GLY A 538 -2.92 26.04 -30.03
C GLY A 538 -3.66 26.54 -28.78
N CYS A 539 -2.94 26.67 -27.66
CA CYS A 539 -3.51 26.94 -26.35
C CYS A 539 -3.05 28.25 -25.70
N LEU A 540 -2.16 29.01 -26.36
CA LEU A 540 -1.74 30.34 -25.92
C LEU A 540 -2.95 31.28 -25.80
N SER A 541 -3.39 31.54 -24.58
CA SER A 541 -4.48 32.46 -24.25
C SER A 541 -3.96 33.88 -24.01
N GLY A 542 -2.71 34.01 -23.56
CA GLY A 542 -2.03 35.27 -23.23
C GLY A 542 -2.27 35.72 -21.78
N SER A 543 -1.37 36.57 -21.28
CA SER A 543 -1.29 36.94 -19.87
C SER A 543 -2.60 37.47 -19.27
N GLY A 544 -3.01 36.87 -18.16
CA GLY A 544 -4.23 37.13 -17.41
C GLY A 544 -5.52 36.64 -18.09
N GLN A 545 -5.43 35.83 -19.16
CA GLN A 545 -6.60 35.27 -19.84
C GLN A 545 -6.89 33.84 -19.36
N PRO A 546 -8.13 33.55 -18.94
CA PRO A 546 -8.49 32.22 -18.46
C PRO A 546 -8.27 31.14 -19.53
N LEU A 547 -7.79 29.97 -19.08
CA LEU A 547 -7.53 28.80 -19.92
C LEU A 547 -8.72 28.44 -20.84
N ASP A 548 -8.41 28.18 -22.11
CA ASP A 548 -9.41 27.60 -23.02
C ASP A 548 -9.77 26.19 -22.55
N ARG A 549 -11.06 25.88 -22.53
CA ARG A 549 -11.60 24.57 -22.12
C ARG A 549 -11.13 23.40 -22.98
N THR A 550 -10.62 23.66 -24.19
CA THR A 550 -10.00 22.62 -25.03
C THR A 550 -8.53 22.36 -24.69
N CYS A 551 -7.94 23.21 -23.86
CA CYS A 551 -6.54 23.19 -23.44
C CYS A 551 -6.35 22.70 -22.00
N VAL A 552 -7.45 22.25 -21.41
CA VAL A 552 -7.53 21.60 -20.11
C VAL A 552 -8.09 20.20 -20.30
N ASN A 553 -7.50 19.21 -19.63
CA ASN A 553 -7.95 17.81 -19.68
C ASN A 553 -9.31 17.61 -19.00
#